data_AF-A0A917CY37-F1
#
_entry.id   AF-A0A917CY37-F1
#
_cell.length_a   1.000
_cell.length_b   1.000
_cell.length_c   1.000
_cell.angle_alpha   90.00
_cell.angle_beta   90.00
_cell.angle_gamma   90.00
#
_symmetry.space_group_name_H-M   'P 1'
#
loop_
_entity.id
_entity.type
_entity.pdbx_description
1 polymer ?
#
loop_
_entity_poly.entity_id
_entity_poly.type
_entity_poly.pdbx_seq_one_letter_code
_entity_poly.pdbx_strand_id
1 'polypeptide(L)'
;MRVYLGADHAGLEFKKQIIDHLTAAGHEPIDCGAYEYDPVDDYPAFCIDAARRTVADPESLGLVLGGSGNGEQIAANKVPGARCALAWSVETAQLARQHNKAQLIGIGGRMHTLPEALAIVDAFLSTPWSGEERHQRRIDILAEYERTGVAPEVPGSHA
;
A
#
# COMPACT_ATOMS: atom_id res chain seq x y z
N MET A 1 -12.98 8.62 3.25
CA MET A 1 -12.08 8.68 2.07
C MET A 1 -12.17 7.37 1.30
N ARG A 2 -11.88 7.40 0.00
CA ARG A 2 -11.87 6.20 -0.84
C ARG A 2 -10.64 5.35 -0.56
N VAL A 3 -10.83 4.03 -0.41
CA VAL A 3 -9.75 3.08 -0.16
C VAL A 3 -9.88 1.90 -1.13
N TYR A 4 -8.89 1.68 -2.00
CA TYR A 4 -8.89 0.53 -2.92
C TYR A 4 -8.24 -0.69 -2.27
N LEU A 5 -8.90 -1.84 -2.26
CA LEU A 5 -8.39 -3.05 -1.62
C LEU A 5 -8.18 -4.17 -2.64
N GLY A 6 -6.98 -4.76 -2.65
CA GLY A 6 -6.67 -5.96 -3.43
C GLY A 6 -6.15 -7.08 -2.51
N ALA A 7 -6.54 -8.33 -2.73
CA ALA A 7 -6.01 -9.46 -1.97
C ALA A 7 -6.02 -10.76 -2.76
N ASP A 8 -5.12 -11.68 -2.44
CA ASP A 8 -5.23 -13.09 -2.84
C ASP A 8 -6.05 -13.89 -1.80
N HIS A 9 -6.14 -15.21 -2.00
CA HIS A 9 -6.80 -16.14 -1.09
C HIS A 9 -6.29 -16.07 0.35
N ALA A 10 -5.00 -15.80 0.55
CA ALA A 10 -4.40 -15.72 1.88
C ALA A 10 -4.80 -14.43 2.63
N GLY A 11 -5.18 -13.39 1.90
CA GLY A 11 -5.68 -12.12 2.44
C GLY A 11 -7.20 -11.94 2.38
N LEU A 12 -7.95 -12.82 1.70
CA LEU A 12 -9.37 -12.60 1.37
C LEU A 12 -10.28 -12.36 2.59
N GLU A 13 -10.21 -13.22 3.60
CA GLU A 13 -11.05 -13.08 4.79
C GLU A 13 -10.71 -11.80 5.56
N PHE A 14 -9.41 -11.48 5.64
CA PHE A 14 -8.92 -10.26 6.26
C PHE A 14 -9.39 -9.01 5.50
N LYS A 15 -9.40 -9.06 4.17
CA LYS A 15 -9.94 -7.99 3.31
C LYS A 15 -11.40 -7.70 3.64
N LYS A 16 -12.24 -8.72 3.78
CA LYS A 16 -13.67 -8.55 4.12
C LYS A 16 -13.85 -7.85 5.47
N GLN A 17 -13.13 -8.29 6.49
CA GLN A 17 -13.18 -7.69 7.82
C GLN A 17 -12.69 -6.24 7.83
N ILE A 18 -11.66 -5.92 7.04
CA ILE A 18 -11.19 -4.55 6.85
C ILE A 18 -12.24 -3.71 6.11
N ILE A 19 -12.89 -4.23 5.06
CA ILE A 19 -13.98 -3.52 4.36
C ILE A 19 -15.10 -3.15 5.32
N ASP A 20 -15.52 -4.07 6.18
CA ASP A 20 -16.56 -3.81 7.19
C ASP A 20 -16.13 -2.72 8.17
N HIS A 21 -14.90 -2.80 8.69
CA HIS A 21 -14.33 -1.79 9.58
C HIS A 21 -14.27 -0.40 8.92
N LEU A 22 -13.78 -0.33 7.68
CA LEU A 22 -13.70 0.91 6.91
C LEU A 22 -15.07 1.53 6.67
N THR A 23 -16.05 0.70 6.31
CA THR A 23 -17.45 1.15 6.11
C THR A 23 -18.03 1.71 7.41
N ALA A 24 -17.83 1.01 8.53
CA ALA A 24 -18.29 1.45 9.85
C ALA A 24 -17.62 2.77 10.30
N ALA A 25 -16.36 3.00 9.91
CA ALA A 25 -15.62 4.23 10.18
C ALA A 25 -15.92 5.38 9.19
N GLY A 26 -16.85 5.19 8.23
CA GLY A 26 -17.26 6.22 7.28
C GLY A 26 -16.32 6.42 6.08
N HIS A 27 -15.46 5.43 5.80
CA HIS A 27 -14.67 5.38 4.58
C HIS A 27 -15.47 4.73 3.43
N GLU A 28 -14.95 4.84 2.21
CA GLU A 28 -15.53 4.24 0.99
C GLU A 28 -14.58 3.15 0.48
N PRO A 29 -14.65 1.92 1.03
CA PRO A 29 -13.82 0.82 0.55
C PRO A 29 -14.30 0.33 -0.83
N ILE A 30 -13.35 0.13 -1.74
CA ILE A 30 -13.57 -0.35 -3.08
C ILE A 30 -12.79 -1.66 -3.27
N ASP A 31 -13.52 -2.76 -3.33
CA ASP A 31 -12.95 -4.10 -3.53
C ASP A 31 -12.48 -4.27 -4.99
N CYS A 32 -11.20 -4.57 -5.17
CA CYS A 32 -10.56 -4.86 -6.47
C CYS A 32 -10.29 -6.37 -6.65
N GLY A 33 -10.88 -7.19 -5.77
CA GLY A 33 -10.72 -8.64 -5.74
C GLY A 33 -9.61 -9.10 -4.79
N ALA A 34 -9.45 -10.41 -4.59
CA ALA A 34 -10.31 -11.48 -5.06
C ALA A 34 -11.73 -11.37 -4.46
N TYR A 35 -12.75 -11.72 -5.24
CA TYR A 35 -14.16 -11.61 -4.81
C TYR A 35 -14.68 -12.90 -4.17
N GLU A 36 -14.05 -14.02 -4.52
CA GLU A 36 -14.36 -15.36 -4.02
C GLU A 36 -13.06 -16.05 -3.60
N TYR A 37 -13.16 -17.09 -2.77
CA TYR A 37 -11.99 -17.83 -2.31
C TYR A 37 -11.59 -18.86 -3.38
N ASP A 38 -10.40 -18.69 -3.94
CA ASP A 38 -9.73 -19.69 -4.77
C ASP A 38 -8.35 -19.97 -4.18
N PRO A 39 -8.10 -21.16 -3.58
CA PRO A 39 -6.87 -21.45 -2.84
C PRO A 39 -5.59 -21.40 -3.69
N VAL A 40 -5.70 -21.28 -5.02
CA VAL A 40 -4.56 -21.20 -5.95
C VAL A 40 -4.56 -19.92 -6.78
N ASP A 41 -5.31 -18.88 -6.36
CA ASP A 41 -5.26 -17.59 -7.03
C ASP A 41 -3.91 -16.87 -6.85
N ASP A 42 -3.66 -15.93 -7.76
CA ASP A 42 -2.38 -15.24 -7.88
C ASP A 42 -2.53 -13.74 -7.56
N TYR A 43 -1.86 -13.30 -6.49
CA TYR A 43 -1.91 -11.92 -5.98
C TYR A 43 -1.63 -10.77 -6.99
N PRO A 44 -0.80 -10.89 -8.05
CA PRO A 44 -0.36 -9.73 -8.82
C PRO A 44 -1.50 -8.93 -9.46
N ALA A 45 -2.54 -9.59 -10.00
CA ALA A 45 -3.62 -8.92 -10.70
C ALA A 45 -4.41 -7.98 -9.78
N PHE A 46 -4.77 -8.45 -8.58
CA PHE A 46 -5.53 -7.68 -7.59
C PHE A 46 -4.71 -6.50 -7.06
N CYS A 47 -3.42 -6.72 -6.80
CA CYS A 47 -2.52 -5.69 -6.28
C CYS A 47 -2.26 -4.59 -7.31
N ILE A 48 -2.06 -4.96 -8.58
CA ILE A 48 -1.85 -4.03 -9.68
C ILE A 48 -3.12 -3.22 -9.93
N ASP A 49 -4.31 -3.82 -9.90
CA ASP A 49 -5.57 -3.06 -10.08
C ASP A 49 -5.77 -2.04 -8.96
N ALA A 50 -5.65 -2.45 -7.69
CA ALA A 50 -5.76 -1.55 -6.55
C ALA A 50 -4.75 -0.40 -6.62
N ALA A 51 -3.50 -0.68 -6.96
CA ALA A 51 -2.45 0.33 -7.12
C ALA A 51 -2.70 1.29 -8.29
N ARG A 52 -3.12 0.79 -9.46
CA ARG A 52 -3.46 1.63 -10.62
C ARG A 52 -4.58 2.60 -10.32
N ARG A 53 -5.64 2.10 -9.66
CA ARG A 53 -6.79 2.93 -9.29
C ARG A 53 -6.42 3.95 -8.22
N THR A 54 -5.59 3.55 -7.24
CA THR A 54 -5.10 4.46 -6.20
C THR A 54 -4.26 5.60 -6.79
N VAL A 55 -3.34 5.31 -7.72
CA VAL A 55 -2.53 6.37 -8.37
C VAL A 55 -3.38 7.30 -9.22
N ALA A 56 -4.41 6.77 -9.89
CA ALA A 56 -5.32 7.55 -10.73
C ALA A 56 -6.31 8.43 -9.95
N ASP A 57 -6.50 8.16 -8.65
CA ASP A 57 -7.36 8.93 -7.74
C ASP A 57 -6.49 9.56 -6.63
N PRO A 58 -6.00 10.81 -6.80
CA PRO A 58 -5.03 11.43 -5.90
C PRO A 58 -5.49 11.62 -4.45
N GLU A 59 -6.80 11.56 -4.18
CA GLU A 59 -7.38 11.69 -2.84
C GLU A 59 -7.60 10.33 -2.15
N SER A 60 -7.35 9.24 -2.86
CA SER A 60 -7.52 7.87 -2.37
C SER A 60 -6.28 7.30 -1.69
N LEU A 61 -6.48 6.20 -0.99
CA LEU A 61 -5.43 5.31 -0.50
C LEU A 61 -5.72 3.86 -0.93
N GLY A 62 -4.74 2.98 -0.76
CA GLY A 62 -4.88 1.57 -1.12
C GLY A 62 -4.32 0.61 -0.07
N LEU A 63 -4.91 -0.58 0.01
CA LEU A 63 -4.49 -1.68 0.86
C LEU A 63 -4.33 -2.93 -0.02
N VAL A 64 -3.17 -3.58 0.03
CA VAL A 64 -2.94 -4.85 -0.68
C VAL A 64 -2.60 -5.95 0.32
N LEU A 65 -3.30 -7.08 0.28
CA LEU A 65 -3.26 -8.08 1.33
C LEU A 65 -2.92 -9.46 0.77
N GLY A 66 -2.14 -10.21 1.53
CA GLY A 66 -1.90 -11.62 1.24
C GLY A 66 -1.31 -12.32 2.45
N GLY A 67 -0.57 -13.40 2.23
CA GLY A 67 0.02 -14.17 3.33
C GLY A 67 0.96 -13.32 4.19
N SER A 68 1.92 -12.65 3.54
CA SER A 68 2.93 -11.81 4.21
C SER A 68 2.84 -10.32 3.88
N GLY A 69 2.15 -9.94 2.80
CA GLY A 69 2.10 -8.56 2.30
C GLY A 69 3.29 -8.17 1.42
N ASN A 70 4.36 -8.97 1.37
CA ASN A 70 5.56 -8.66 0.58
C ASN A 70 5.34 -8.80 -0.93
N GLY A 71 4.80 -9.93 -1.40
CA GLY A 71 4.54 -10.12 -2.83
C GLY A 71 3.59 -9.05 -3.36
N GLU A 72 2.59 -8.72 -2.56
CA GLU A 72 1.55 -7.76 -2.83
C GLU A 72 2.12 -6.35 -2.99
N GLN A 73 2.95 -5.91 -2.05
CA GLN A 73 3.59 -4.59 -2.15
C GLN A 73 4.66 -4.54 -3.26
N ILE A 74 5.36 -5.65 -3.55
CA ILE A 74 6.27 -5.74 -4.71
C ILE A 74 5.48 -5.51 -6.00
N ALA A 75 4.34 -6.19 -6.18
CA ALA A 75 3.48 -6.04 -7.35
C ALA A 75 2.91 -4.62 -7.47
N ALA A 76 2.40 -4.06 -6.37
CA ALA A 76 1.87 -2.70 -6.34
C ALA A 76 2.92 -1.65 -6.72
N ASN A 77 4.18 -1.79 -6.27
CA ASN A 77 5.27 -0.87 -6.63
C ASN A 77 5.74 -0.99 -8.10
N LYS A 78 5.23 -1.96 -8.88
CA LYS A 78 5.46 -1.98 -10.33
C LYS A 78 4.50 -1.08 -11.10
N VAL A 79 3.49 -0.51 -10.44
CA VAL A 79 2.59 0.46 -11.06
C VAL A 79 3.26 1.84 -11.05
N PRO A 80 3.42 2.50 -12.22
CA PRO A 80 4.04 3.81 -12.29
C PRO A 80 3.43 4.82 -11.32
N GLY A 81 4.27 5.47 -10.52
CA GLY A 81 3.89 6.45 -9.51
C GLY A 81 3.36 5.88 -8.19
N ALA A 82 3.17 4.55 -8.09
CA ALA A 82 2.75 3.91 -6.86
C ALA A 82 3.92 3.84 -5.86
N ARG A 83 3.63 4.15 -4.59
CA ARG A 83 4.53 3.87 -3.47
C ARG A 83 3.75 3.02 -2.47
N CYS A 84 4.13 1.76 -2.37
CA CYS A 84 3.52 0.78 -1.50
C CYS A 84 4.52 0.31 -0.44
N ALA A 85 4.33 0.72 0.81
CA ALA A 85 5.14 0.22 1.93
C ALA A 85 4.62 -1.15 2.38
N LEU A 86 5.42 -1.89 3.15
CA LEU A 86 4.92 -3.02 3.95
C LEU A 86 4.67 -2.50 5.38
N ALA A 87 3.42 -2.57 5.85
CA ALA A 87 3.06 -2.12 7.18
C ALA A 87 2.84 -3.34 8.09
N TRP A 88 3.65 -3.44 9.14
CA TRP A 88 3.64 -4.56 10.10
C TRP A 88 3.51 -4.09 11.55
N SER A 89 3.31 -2.78 11.74
CA SER A 89 3.07 -2.13 13.02
C SER A 89 2.40 -0.76 12.81
N VAL A 90 1.77 -0.22 13.85
CA VAL A 90 1.22 1.15 13.84
C VAL A 90 2.30 2.16 13.46
N GLU A 91 3.50 2.01 14.00
CA GLU A 91 4.64 2.88 13.70
C GLU A 91 5.01 2.85 12.21
N THR A 92 5.11 1.66 11.61
CA THR A 92 5.49 1.55 10.19
C THR A 92 4.40 2.05 9.26
N ALA A 93 3.12 1.91 9.62
CA ALA A 93 2.01 2.56 8.92
C ALA A 93 2.08 4.09 8.97
N GLN A 94 2.38 4.66 10.15
CA GLN A 94 2.56 6.11 10.31
C GLN A 94 3.74 6.62 9.48
N LEU A 95 4.89 5.95 9.58
CA LEU A 95 6.11 6.32 8.83
C LEU A 95 5.90 6.21 7.32
N ALA A 96 5.14 5.22 6.84
CA ALA A 96 4.79 5.09 5.42
C ALA A 96 4.06 6.34 4.89
N ARG A 97 3.14 6.89 5.68
CA ARG A 97 2.44 8.14 5.35
C ARG A 97 3.35 9.34 5.50
N GLN A 98 4.00 9.50 6.65
CA GLN A 98 4.77 10.69 7.01
C GLN A 98 6.04 10.86 6.18
N HIS A 99 6.78 9.79 5.90
CA HIS A 99 8.11 9.88 5.28
C HIS A 99 8.13 9.49 3.81
N ASN A 100 7.25 8.57 3.40
CA ASN A 100 7.26 8.01 2.06
C ASN A 100 6.11 8.51 1.19
N LYS A 101 5.16 9.26 1.77
CA LYS A 101 3.90 9.66 1.10
C LYS A 101 3.28 8.45 0.40
N ALA A 102 3.36 7.27 1.04
CA ALA A 102 2.92 6.02 0.44
C ALA A 102 1.41 6.06 0.26
N GLN A 103 0.92 5.87 -0.96
CA GLN A 103 -0.51 5.80 -1.23
C GLN A 103 -1.07 4.42 -0.87
N LEU A 104 -0.20 3.40 -0.84
CA LEU A 104 -0.59 2.04 -0.52
C LEU A 104 0.25 1.46 0.62
N ILE A 105 -0.33 0.50 1.33
CA ILE A 105 0.40 -0.44 2.19
C ILE A 105 0.04 -1.89 1.87
N GLY A 106 1.05 -2.75 1.94
CA GLY A 106 0.90 -4.19 2.04
C GLY A 106 0.74 -4.60 3.51
N ILE A 107 -0.17 -5.54 3.80
CA ILE A 107 -0.31 -6.14 5.13
C ILE A 107 -0.38 -7.67 4.99
N GLY A 108 0.35 -8.38 5.83
CA GLY A 108 0.30 -9.85 5.89
C GLY A 108 -0.83 -10.36 6.79
N GLY A 109 -1.86 -10.97 6.21
CA GLY A 109 -2.98 -11.54 6.95
C GLY A 109 -2.59 -12.70 7.88
N ARG A 110 -1.45 -13.37 7.63
CA ARG A 110 -0.92 -14.44 8.51
C ARG A 110 0.04 -13.92 9.58
N MET A 111 0.30 -12.61 9.63
CA MET A 111 1.32 -12.01 10.50
C MET A 111 0.73 -11.28 11.71
N HIS A 112 -0.58 -11.06 11.72
CA HIS A 112 -1.26 -10.23 12.70
C HIS A 112 -2.59 -10.85 13.12
N THR A 113 -2.98 -10.58 14.36
CA THR A 113 -4.38 -10.70 14.76
C THR A 113 -5.22 -9.61 14.07
N LEU A 114 -6.53 -9.82 13.95
CA LEU A 114 -7.43 -8.81 13.38
C LEU A 114 -7.30 -7.44 14.09
N PRO A 115 -7.35 -7.34 15.45
CA PRO A 115 -7.22 -6.05 16.12
C PRO A 115 -5.90 -5.32 15.81
N GLU A 116 -4.79 -6.05 15.71
CA GLU A 116 -3.49 -5.46 15.33
C GLU A 116 -3.52 -4.90 13.92
N ALA A 117 -4.10 -5.64 12.97
CA ALA A 117 -4.21 -5.18 11.59
C ALA A 117 -5.15 -3.98 11.42
N LEU A 118 -6.27 -3.96 12.14
CA LEU A 118 -7.16 -2.80 12.13
C LEU A 118 -6.46 -1.55 12.69
N ALA A 119 -5.66 -1.70 13.75
CA ALA A 119 -4.85 -0.60 14.27
C ALA A 119 -3.79 -0.11 13.24
N ILE A 120 -3.19 -1.01 12.46
CA ILE A 120 -2.29 -0.66 11.35
C ILE A 120 -3.05 0.13 10.26
N VAL A 121 -4.24 -0.33 9.87
CA VAL A 121 -5.10 0.33 8.88
C VAL A 121 -5.50 1.73 9.36
N ASP A 122 -5.96 1.87 10.59
CA ASP A 122 -6.37 3.15 11.17
C ASP A 122 -5.21 4.13 11.22
N ALA A 123 -4.03 3.66 11.64
CA ALA A 123 -2.81 4.46 11.65
C ALA A 123 -2.44 4.95 10.24
N PHE A 124 -2.55 4.09 9.23
CA PHE A 124 -2.26 4.45 7.85
C PHE A 124 -3.24 5.49 7.28
N LEU A 125 -4.55 5.34 7.53
CA LEU A 125 -5.55 6.23 6.97
C LEU A 125 -5.63 7.58 7.67
N SER A 126 -5.39 7.61 8.98
CA SER A 126 -5.47 8.84 9.79
C SER A 126 -4.20 9.69 9.74
N THR A 127 -3.05 9.10 9.38
CA THR A 127 -1.77 9.82 9.41
C THR A 127 -1.59 10.68 8.16
N PRO A 128 -1.40 12.01 8.30
CA PRO A 128 -1.13 12.89 7.18
C PRO A 128 0.30 12.73 6.66
N TRP A 129 0.49 13.11 5.40
CA TRP A 129 1.83 13.35 4.85
C TRP A 129 2.51 14.51 5.59
N SER A 130 3.79 14.36 5.91
CA SER A 130 4.53 15.36 6.72
C SER A 130 4.77 16.69 6.00
N GLY A 131 4.86 16.69 4.66
CA GLY A 131 5.19 17.88 3.88
C GLY A 131 6.66 18.30 3.95
N GLU A 132 7.54 17.52 4.60
CA GLU A 132 8.92 17.97 4.78
C GLU A 132 9.76 17.87 3.50
N GLU A 133 10.54 18.92 3.23
CA GLU A 133 11.35 19.06 2.01
C GLU A 133 12.31 17.88 1.79
N ARG A 134 12.93 17.36 2.85
CA ARG A 134 13.84 16.20 2.74
C ARG A 134 13.15 14.95 2.23
N HIS A 135 11.86 14.77 2.56
CA HIS A 135 11.09 13.61 2.18
C HIS A 135 10.58 13.78 0.75
N GLN A 136 10.09 14.98 0.40
CA GLN A 136 9.70 15.30 -0.98
C GLN A 136 10.87 15.13 -1.95
N ARG A 137 12.06 15.66 -1.64
CA ARG A 137 13.27 15.50 -2.47
C ARG A 137 13.60 14.03 -2.76
N ARG A 138 13.44 13.14 -1.77
CA ARG A 138 13.71 11.69 -1.94
C ARG A 138 12.68 11.03 -2.84
N ILE A 139 11.42 11.43 -2.72
CA ILE A 139 10.32 10.97 -3.59
C ILE A 139 10.57 11.43 -5.03
N ASP A 140 10.98 12.68 -5.23
CA ASP A 140 11.23 13.25 -6.56
C ASP A 140 12.39 12.55 -7.28
N ILE A 141 13.48 12.22 -6.57
CA ILE A 141 14.59 11.43 -7.11
C ILE A 141 14.11 10.05 -7.59
N LEU A 142 13.28 9.37 -6.79
CA LEU A 142 12.77 8.05 -7.14
C LEU A 142 11.79 8.11 -8.33
N ALA A 143 10.95 9.15 -8.38
CA ALA A 143 10.03 9.37 -9.50
C ALA A 143 10.80 9.68 -10.80
N GLU A 144 11.90 10.44 -10.73
CA GLU A 144 12.75 10.71 -11.90
C GLU A 144 13.46 9.45 -12.39
N TYR A 145 13.93 8.59 -11.47
CA TYR A 145 14.45 7.26 -11.83
C TYR A 145 13.38 6.41 -12.51
N GLU A 146 12.16 6.37 -11.97
CA GLU A 146 11.05 5.63 -12.57
C GLU A 146 10.70 6.13 -13.99
N ARG A 147 10.77 7.46 -14.20
CA ARG A 147 10.49 8.09 -15.50
C ARG A 147 11.57 7.81 -16.55
N THR A 148 12.84 7.75 -16.15
CA THR A 148 13.98 7.75 -17.08
C THR A 148 14.72 6.42 -17.18
N GLY A 149 14.65 5.59 -16.14
CA GLY A 149 15.51 4.41 -15.97
C GLY A 149 16.98 4.73 -15.73
N VAL A 150 17.35 6.02 -15.61
CA VAL A 150 18.73 6.45 -15.37
C VAL A 150 18.98 6.53 -13.87
N ALA A 151 19.92 5.73 -13.37
CA ALA A 151 20.27 5.75 -11.96
C ALA A 151 20.86 7.11 -11.55
N PRO A 152 20.43 7.71 -10.42
CA PRO A 152 21.03 8.92 -9.91
C PRO A 152 22.47 8.67 -9.43
N GLU A 153 23.28 9.73 -9.41
CA GLU A 153 24.65 9.66 -8.88
C GLU A 153 24.65 9.24 -7.41
N VAL A 154 25.58 8.35 -7.04
CA VAL A 154 25.82 7.97 -5.65
C VAL A 154 26.85 8.96 -5.07
N PRO A 155 26.50 9.79 -4.08
CA PRO A 155 27.42 10.80 -3.55
C PRO A 155 28.73 10.17 -3.06
N GLY A 156 29.86 10.67 -3.57
CA GLY A 156 31.19 10.16 -3.23
C GLY A 156 31.62 8.90 -3.97
N SER A 157 30.85 8.42 -4.97
CA SER A 157 31.32 7.33 -5.83
C SER A 157 32.41 7.85 -6.77
N HIS A 158 33.65 7.41 -6.55
CA HIS A 158 34.74 7.56 -7.51
C HIS A 158 34.68 6.36 -8.47
N ALA A 159 33.88 6.49 -9.54
CA ALA A 159 34.03 5.61 -10.69
C ALA A 159 35.36 5.90 -11.41
#